data_AF-A0A849DN94-F1
#
_entry.id   AF-A0A849DN94-F1
#
_cell.length_a   1.000
_cell.length_b   1.000
_cell.length_c   1.000
_cell.angle_alpha   90.00
_cell.angle_beta   90.00
_cell.angle_gamma   90.00
#
_symmetry.space_group_name_H-M   'P 1'
#
loop_
_entity.id
_entity.type
_entity.pdbx_description
1 polymer ?
#
loop_
_entity_poly.entity_id
_entity_poly.type
_entity_poly.pdbx_seq_one_letter_code
_entity_poly.pdbx_strand_id
1 'polypeptide(L)'
;MPSPPVVYAPAPQGRFASWATRIVERTPRWVAPLFGTGTIGAAASYTLLVQPTTLFASTHSTCIMRILTGFDCPGCGGTRSAWYLLHGDIAEAARHHAPFVFIVPFLLYMYVVWALNTAFGLRLPQLQLSTKSIMIFMAVWGVFSVLRNLPWAPFTALYI
;
A
#
# COMPACT_ATOMS: atom_id res chain seq x y z
N MET A 1 11.59 -2.38 -52.44
CA MET A 1 10.17 -2.73 -52.21
C MET A 1 9.93 -2.65 -50.70
N PRO A 2 8.97 -1.86 -50.20
CA PRO A 2 8.62 -1.85 -48.78
C PRO A 2 8.00 -3.20 -48.40
N SER A 3 8.39 -3.77 -47.26
CA SER A 3 7.73 -4.95 -46.70
C SER A 3 6.27 -4.61 -46.34
N PRO A 4 5.32 -5.52 -46.58
CA PRO A 4 3.93 -5.29 -46.19
C PRO A 4 3.82 -5.15 -44.66
N PRO A 5 2.90 -4.31 -44.16
CA PRO A 5 2.69 -4.14 -42.72
C PRO A 5 2.24 -5.46 -42.10
N VAL A 6 2.90 -5.86 -40.99
CA VAL A 6 2.51 -7.02 -40.20
C VAL A 6 1.24 -6.67 -39.43
N VAL A 7 0.10 -7.16 -39.92
CA VAL A 7 -1.18 -7.06 -39.22
C VAL A 7 -1.24 -8.19 -38.18
N TYR A 8 -1.07 -7.84 -36.90
CA TYR A 8 -1.31 -8.79 -35.82
C TYR A 8 -2.81 -9.11 -35.75
N ALA A 9 -3.19 -10.33 -36.13
CA ALA A 9 -4.52 -10.84 -35.84
C ALA A 9 -4.66 -10.96 -34.31
N PRO A 10 -5.73 -10.42 -33.70
CA PRO A 10 -5.97 -10.62 -32.28
C PRO A 10 -6.09 -12.11 -31.99
N ALA A 11 -5.47 -12.55 -30.89
CA ALA A 11 -5.49 -13.95 -30.48
C ALA A 11 -6.95 -14.49 -30.40
N PRO A 12 -7.23 -15.73 -30.82
CA PRO A 12 -8.56 -16.31 -30.75
C PRO A 12 -9.07 -16.29 -29.30
N GLN A 13 -10.11 -15.50 -29.08
CA GLN A 13 -10.66 -15.24 -27.75
C GLN A 13 -11.52 -16.44 -27.36
N GLY A 14 -11.02 -17.28 -26.44
CA GLY A 14 -11.80 -18.42 -25.93
C GLY A 14 -13.14 -17.98 -25.32
N ARG A 15 -14.11 -18.91 -25.21
CA ARG A 15 -15.45 -18.64 -24.62
C ARG A 15 -15.39 -17.99 -23.23
N PHE A 16 -14.33 -18.26 -22.47
CA PHE A 16 -14.09 -17.65 -21.16
C PHE A 16 -13.70 -16.17 -21.26
N ALA A 17 -12.85 -15.80 -22.23
CA ALA A 17 -12.44 -14.41 -22.46
C ALA A 17 -13.62 -13.54 -22.93
N SER A 18 -14.49 -14.10 -23.79
CA SER A 18 -15.69 -13.39 -24.24
C SER A 18 -16.78 -13.28 -23.16
N TRP A 19 -16.83 -14.20 -22.20
CA TRP A 19 -17.68 -14.09 -21.01
C TRP A 19 -17.15 -13.03 -20.03
N ALA A 20 -15.83 -13.04 -19.76
CA ALA A 20 -15.19 -12.08 -18.85
C ALA A 20 -15.30 -10.63 -19.35
N THR A 21 -15.08 -10.39 -20.64
CA THR A 21 -15.23 -9.04 -21.25
C THR A 21 -16.64 -8.50 -21.12
N ARG A 22 -17.68 -9.31 -21.38
CA ARG A 22 -19.09 -8.91 -21.19
C ARG A 22 -19.41 -8.55 -19.74
N ILE A 23 -18.82 -9.23 -18.77
CA ILE A 23 -19.01 -8.91 -17.35
C ILE A 23 -18.37 -7.56 -17.03
N VAL A 24 -17.14 -7.32 -17.51
CA VAL A 24 -16.44 -6.04 -17.29
C VAL A 24 -17.21 -4.89 -17.93
N GLU A 25 -17.71 -5.05 -19.16
CA GLU A 25 -18.50 -4.03 -19.87
C GLU A 25 -19.82 -3.70 -19.15
N ARG A 26 -20.45 -4.70 -18.52
CA ARG A 26 -21.71 -4.53 -17.77
C ARG A 26 -21.52 -4.01 -16.35
N THR A 27 -20.30 -4.07 -15.82
CA THR A 27 -20.03 -3.66 -14.45
C THR A 27 -20.01 -2.13 -14.37
N PRO A 28 -20.85 -1.51 -13.52
CA PRO A 28 -20.81 -0.06 -13.36
C PRO A 28 -19.43 0.43 -12.93
N ARG A 29 -19.00 1.58 -13.45
CA ARG A 29 -17.66 2.14 -13.20
C ARG A 29 -17.37 2.42 -11.72
N TRP A 30 -18.41 2.59 -10.90
CA TRP A 30 -18.28 2.80 -9.45
C TRP A 30 -18.04 1.52 -8.64
N VAL A 31 -18.21 0.34 -9.23
CA VAL A 31 -18.00 -0.94 -8.51
C VAL A 31 -16.54 -1.12 -8.13
N ALA A 32 -15.61 -0.84 -9.04
CA ALA A 32 -14.17 -0.94 -8.78
C ALA A 32 -13.69 -0.06 -7.61
N PRO A 33 -13.99 1.25 -7.55
CA PRO A 33 -13.64 2.06 -6.39
C PRO A 33 -14.38 1.61 -5.15
N LEU A 34 -15.66 1.20 -5.22
CA LEU A 34 -16.38 0.71 -4.05
C LEU A 34 -15.68 -0.49 -3.39
N PHE A 35 -15.25 -1.47 -4.18
CA PHE A 35 -14.46 -2.60 -3.66
C PHE A 35 -13.17 -2.14 -2.99
N GLY A 36 -12.44 -1.19 -3.59
CA GLY A 36 -11.25 -0.60 -2.98
C GLY A 36 -11.53 0.10 -1.65
N THR A 37 -12.62 0.87 -1.54
CA THR A 37 -12.98 1.53 -0.28
C THR A 37 -13.41 0.50 0.76
N GLY A 38 -14.11 -0.56 0.34
CA GLY A 38 -14.56 -1.63 1.21
C GLY A 38 -13.38 -2.41 1.81
N THR A 39 -12.36 -2.71 1.02
CA THR A 39 -11.15 -3.40 1.53
C THR A 39 -10.34 -2.53 2.48
N ILE A 40 -10.15 -1.25 2.16
CA ILE A 40 -9.46 -0.29 3.05
C ILE A 40 -10.25 -0.14 4.36
N GLY A 41 -11.57 0.03 4.28
CA GLY A 41 -12.44 0.15 5.44
C GLY A 41 -12.46 -1.12 6.31
N ALA A 42 -12.49 -2.30 5.69
CA ALA A 42 -12.43 -3.57 6.40
C ALA A 42 -11.08 -3.76 7.11
N ALA A 43 -9.96 -3.43 6.45
CA ALA A 43 -8.64 -3.49 7.06
C ALA A 43 -8.52 -2.51 8.23
N ALA A 44 -8.99 -1.26 8.07
CA ALA A 44 -9.01 -0.27 9.14
C ALA A 44 -9.88 -0.74 10.32
N SER A 45 -11.08 -1.23 10.06
CA SER A 45 -11.99 -1.75 11.09
C SER A 45 -11.36 -2.92 11.84
N TYR A 46 -10.76 -3.87 11.13
CA TYR A 46 -10.03 -4.98 11.74
C TYR A 46 -8.91 -4.49 12.66
N THR A 47 -8.10 -3.51 12.20
CA THR A 47 -7.03 -2.96 13.03
C THR A 47 -7.55 -2.26 14.30
N LEU A 48 -8.69 -1.57 14.21
CA LEU A 48 -9.30 -0.91 15.37
C LEU A 48 -9.87 -1.94 16.37
N LEU A 49 -10.49 -3.01 15.87
CA LEU A 49 -11.09 -4.07 16.69
C LEU A 49 -10.03 -4.92 17.41
N VAL A 50 -8.93 -5.23 16.73
CA VAL A 50 -7.86 -6.10 17.25
C VAL A 50 -6.90 -5.35 18.17
N GLN A 51 -6.92 -4.00 18.20
CA GLN A 51 -6.06 -3.20 19.08
C GLN A 51 -4.60 -3.73 19.14
N PRO A 52 -3.84 -3.67 18.03
CA PRO A 52 -2.50 -4.25 17.93
C PRO A 52 -1.48 -3.65 18.89
N THR A 53 -1.82 -2.53 19.53
CA THR A 53 -1.04 -1.85 20.58
C THR A 53 -1.25 -2.46 21.96
N THR A 54 -2.33 -3.19 22.22
CA THR A 54 -2.64 -3.78 23.53
C THR A 54 -2.60 -5.31 23.51
N LEU A 55 -3.22 -5.97 22.51
CA LEU A 55 -3.24 -7.43 22.40
C LEU A 55 -1.88 -8.05 22.07
N PHE A 56 -0.99 -7.27 21.46
CA PHE A 56 0.38 -7.67 21.11
C PHE A 56 1.43 -6.79 21.77
N ALA A 57 1.08 -6.07 22.85
CA ALA A 57 2.02 -5.31 23.67
C ALA A 57 2.82 -6.20 24.64
N SER A 58 2.43 -7.48 24.81
CA SER A 58 3.11 -8.42 25.69
C SER A 58 4.40 -8.95 25.05
N THR A 59 5.52 -8.27 25.30
CA THR A 59 6.92 -8.78 25.26
C THR A 59 7.46 -9.48 24.00
N HIS A 60 6.63 -9.85 23.03
CA HIS A 60 6.97 -10.67 21.87
C HIS A 60 6.36 -10.08 20.59
N SER A 61 7.20 -9.95 19.56
CA SER A 61 6.74 -9.55 18.23
C SER A 61 5.84 -10.62 17.63
N THR A 62 4.73 -10.23 16.99
CA THR A 62 3.93 -11.14 16.15
C THR A 62 4.50 -11.34 14.74
N CYS A 63 5.56 -10.59 14.39
CA CYS A 63 6.22 -10.73 13.10
C CYS A 63 7.11 -11.97 13.09
N ILE A 64 6.75 -12.96 12.26
CA ILE A 64 7.52 -14.20 12.15
C ILE A 64 8.98 -13.97 11.77
N MET A 65 9.27 -12.95 10.96
CA MET A 65 10.65 -12.61 10.59
C MET A 65 11.48 -12.20 11.79
N ARG A 66 10.93 -11.37 12.68
CA ARG A 66 11.61 -10.95 13.91
C ARG A 66 11.73 -12.10 14.91
N ILE A 67 10.71 -12.96 15.01
CA ILE A 67 10.78 -14.16 15.85
C ILE A 67 11.93 -15.08 15.39
N LEU A 68 12.08 -15.28 14.08
CA LEU A 68 13.06 -16.20 13.51
C LEU A 68 14.47 -15.62 13.43
N THR A 69 14.61 -14.33 13.12
CA THR A 69 15.91 -13.72 12.81
C THR A 69 16.39 -12.70 13.85
N GLY A 70 15.51 -12.22 14.71
CA GLY A 70 15.77 -11.09 15.61
C GLY A 70 15.80 -9.73 14.91
N PHE A 71 15.71 -9.68 13.57
CA PHE A 71 15.76 -8.44 12.80
C PHE A 71 14.36 -7.94 12.46
N ASP A 72 14.22 -6.61 12.53
CA ASP A 72 13.06 -5.94 12.00
C ASP A 72 13.13 -5.83 10.48
N CYS A 73 12.12 -6.38 9.82
CA CYS A 73 11.95 -6.29 8.37
C CYS A 73 11.46 -4.89 7.96
N PRO A 74 11.54 -4.52 6.66
CA PRO A 74 11.17 -3.19 6.18
C PRO A 74 9.71 -2.81 6.44
N GLY A 75 8.84 -3.79 6.72
CA GLY A 75 7.42 -3.59 7.05
C GLY A 75 7.06 -3.77 8.52
N CYS A 76 8.02 -4.09 9.41
CA CYS A 76 7.75 -4.28 10.83
C CYS A 76 7.15 -3.00 11.44
N GLY A 77 6.09 -3.13 12.24
CA GLY A 77 5.42 -2.00 12.89
C GLY A 77 4.36 -1.29 12.04
N GLY A 78 4.17 -1.67 10.76
CA GLY A 78 3.18 -1.03 9.87
C GLY A 78 1.75 -1.05 10.41
N THR A 79 1.30 -2.20 10.95
CA THR A 79 -0.06 -2.31 11.52
C THR A 79 -0.26 -1.43 12.77
N ARG A 80 0.76 -1.32 13.63
CA ARG A 80 0.71 -0.41 14.79
C ARG A 80 0.75 1.05 14.35
N SER A 81 1.59 1.38 13.35
CA SER A 81 1.64 2.71 12.74
C SER A 81 0.28 3.11 12.15
N ALA A 82 -0.38 2.20 11.42
CA ALA A 82 -1.73 2.42 10.91
C ALA A 82 -2.76 2.65 12.04
N TRP A 83 -2.69 1.87 13.12
CA TRP A 83 -3.56 2.08 14.28
C TRP A 83 -3.38 3.47 14.89
N TYR A 84 -2.13 3.92 15.11
CA TYR A 84 -1.86 5.28 15.63
C TYR A 84 -2.31 6.38 14.66
N LEU A 85 -2.12 6.20 13.35
CA LEU A 85 -2.64 7.14 12.34
C LEU A 85 -4.17 7.25 12.39
N LEU A 86 -4.87 6.13 12.54
CA LEU A 86 -6.34 6.12 12.67
C LEU A 86 -6.82 6.83 13.95
N HIS A 87 -5.99 6.89 15.00
CA HIS A 87 -6.25 7.64 16.23
C HIS A 87 -5.72 9.09 16.20
N GLY A 88 -5.07 9.50 15.10
CA GLY A 88 -4.50 10.84 14.95
C GLY A 88 -3.14 11.05 15.63
N ASP A 89 -2.51 10.01 16.17
CA ASP A 89 -1.18 10.11 16.78
C ASP A 89 -0.08 9.89 15.73
N ILE A 90 0.28 10.97 15.05
CA ILE A 90 1.31 10.95 14.00
C ILE A 90 2.70 10.64 14.58
N ALA A 91 2.98 11.11 15.79
CA ALA A 91 4.29 10.93 16.42
C ALA A 91 4.54 9.48 16.79
N GLU A 92 3.59 8.83 17.47
CA GLU A 92 3.67 7.38 17.71
C GLU A 92 3.62 6.58 16.42
N ALA A 93 2.81 6.98 15.44
CA ALA A 93 2.79 6.28 14.16
C ALA A 93 4.16 6.29 13.46
N ALA A 94 4.85 7.44 13.49
CA ALA A 94 6.16 7.60 12.87
C ALA A 94 7.25 6.82 13.62
N ARG A 95 7.18 6.74 14.95
CA ARG A 95 8.06 5.88 15.75
C ARG A 95 7.98 4.42 15.31
N HIS A 96 6.77 3.94 14.99
CA HIS A 96 6.55 2.56 14.59
C HIS A 96 6.89 2.28 13.12
N HIS A 97 6.64 3.24 12.20
CA HIS A 97 6.95 3.06 10.78
C HIS A 97 6.96 4.40 10.01
N ALA A 98 7.99 5.24 10.18
CA ALA A 98 8.07 6.56 9.53
C ALA A 98 7.83 6.56 7.99
N PRO A 99 8.41 5.63 7.19
CA PRO A 99 8.13 5.60 5.75
C PRO A 99 6.67 5.36 5.39
N PHE A 100 5.93 4.65 6.26
CA PHE A 100 4.51 4.36 6.06
C PHE A 100 3.69 5.62 6.30
N VAL A 101 3.95 6.33 7.40
CA VAL A 101 3.34 7.63 7.69
C VAL A 101 3.56 8.62 6.54
N PHE A 102 4.75 8.63 5.96
CA PHE A 102 5.06 9.48 4.82
C PHE A 102 4.27 9.11 3.55
N ILE A 103 4.16 7.82 3.20
CA ILE A 103 3.57 7.40 1.92
C ILE A 103 2.03 7.36 1.93
N VAL A 104 1.41 7.13 3.09
CA VAL A 104 -0.05 7.04 3.25
C VAL A 104 -0.83 8.22 2.62
N PRO A 105 -0.50 9.51 2.86
CA PRO A 105 -1.25 10.61 2.25
C PRO A 105 -1.18 10.61 0.72
N PHE A 106 -0.06 10.22 0.13
CA PHE A 106 0.08 10.12 -1.33
C PHE A 106 -0.78 8.98 -1.89
N LEU A 107 -0.78 7.81 -1.23
CA LEU A 107 -1.61 6.67 -1.63
C LEU A 107 -3.10 7.00 -1.53
N LEU A 108 -3.51 7.66 -0.44
CA LEU A 108 -4.89 8.13 -0.26
C LEU A 108 -5.28 9.13 -1.34
N TYR A 109 -4.43 10.11 -1.64
CA TYR A 109 -4.69 11.08 -2.70
C TYR A 109 -4.83 10.40 -4.07
N MET A 110 -3.87 9.54 -4.45
CA MET A 110 -3.90 8.81 -5.71
C MET A 110 -5.17 7.96 -5.83
N TYR A 111 -5.53 7.24 -4.76
CA TYR A 111 -6.72 6.41 -4.71
C TYR A 111 -8.00 7.24 -4.83
N VAL A 112 -8.14 8.34 -4.09
CA VAL A 112 -9.32 9.22 -4.11
C VAL A 112 -9.47 9.87 -5.49
N VAL A 113 -8.40 10.44 -6.05
CA VAL A 113 -8.44 11.05 -7.39
C VAL A 113 -8.81 10.02 -8.45
N TRP A 114 -8.21 8.83 -8.40
CA TRP A 114 -8.55 7.74 -9.31
C TRP A 114 -10.02 7.32 -9.16
N ALA A 115 -10.47 7.08 -7.92
CA ALA A 115 -11.84 6.67 -7.63
C ALA A 115 -12.87 7.70 -8.10
N LEU A 116 -12.61 8.99 -7.88
CA LEU A 116 -13.49 10.08 -8.30
C LEU A 116 -13.53 10.23 -9.83
N ASN A 117 -12.38 10.15 -10.50
CA ASN A 117 -12.32 10.20 -11.97
C ASN A 117 -13.04 8.98 -12.58
N THR A 118 -12.90 7.80 -12.00
CA THR A 118 -13.54 6.56 -12.49
C THR A 118 -15.05 6.52 -12.19
N ALA A 119 -15.48 6.85 -10.97
CA ALA A 119 -16.88 6.77 -10.56
C ALA A 119 -17.74 7.90 -11.13
N PHE A 120 -17.22 9.14 -11.12
CA PHE A 120 -17.98 10.34 -11.46
C PHE A 120 -17.55 11.01 -12.78
N GLY A 121 -16.52 10.48 -13.45
CA GLY A 121 -16.03 11.07 -14.70
C GLY A 121 -15.34 12.42 -14.52
N LEU A 122 -14.89 12.74 -13.30
CA LEU A 122 -14.10 13.95 -13.04
C LEU A 122 -12.76 13.90 -13.76
N ARG A 123 -12.11 15.08 -13.90
CA ARG A 123 -10.78 15.24 -14.49
C ARG A 123 -9.83 15.86 -13.47
N LEU A 124 -9.77 15.26 -12.28
CA LEU A 124 -8.85 15.70 -11.24
C LEU A 124 -7.40 15.35 -11.61
N PRO A 125 -6.42 16.19 -11.25
CA PRO A 125 -5.01 15.97 -11.56
C PRO A 125 -4.50 14.72 -10.86
N GLN A 126 -3.92 13.79 -11.63
CA GLN A 126 -3.32 12.57 -11.09
C GLN A 126 -1.85 12.81 -10.74
N LEU A 127 -1.43 12.31 -9.57
CA LEU A 127 -0.02 12.31 -9.20
C LEU A 127 0.73 11.31 -10.10
N GLN A 128 1.65 11.82 -10.91
CA GLN A 128 2.52 11.00 -11.73
C GLN A 128 3.83 10.73 -10.98
N LEU A 129 4.00 9.50 -10.51
CA LEU A 129 5.23 9.06 -9.88
C LEU A 129 6.27 8.78 -10.96
N SER A 130 7.33 9.58 -10.99
CA SER A 130 8.49 9.30 -11.84
C SER A 130 9.22 8.05 -11.35
N THR A 131 9.88 7.33 -12.25
CA THR A 131 10.79 6.22 -11.87
C THR A 131 11.83 6.70 -10.88
N LYS A 132 12.35 7.92 -11.03
CA LYS A 132 13.32 8.52 -10.11
C LYS A 132 12.76 8.66 -8.69
N SER A 133 11.52 9.15 -8.53
CA SER A 133 10.88 9.26 -7.21
C SER A 133 10.65 7.91 -6.55
N ILE A 134 10.24 6.89 -7.32
CA ILE A 134 10.08 5.53 -6.81
C ILE A 134 11.44 4.97 -6.34
N MET A 135 12.49 5.15 -7.15
CA MET A 135 13.84 4.71 -6.80
C MET A 135 14.38 5.42 -5.54
N ILE A 136 14.17 6.73 -5.42
CA ILE A 136 14.56 7.49 -4.22
C ILE A 136 13.81 6.96 -3.00
N PHE A 137 12.49 6.76 -3.10
CA PHE A 137 11.70 6.23 -2.00
C PHE A 137 12.14 4.83 -1.60
N MET A 138 12.40 3.94 -2.56
CA MET A 138 12.93 2.59 -2.30
C MET A 138 14.31 2.64 -1.64
N ALA A 139 15.20 3.54 -2.06
CA ALA A 139 16.50 3.73 -1.44
C ALA A 139 16.36 4.23 0.01
N VAL A 140 15.53 5.24 0.26
CA VAL A 140 15.25 5.76 1.61
C VAL A 140 14.64 4.69 2.50
N TRP A 141 13.70 3.91 1.97
CA TRP A 141 13.07 2.80 2.71
C TRP A 141 14.08 1.70 3.04
N GLY A 142 14.97 1.36 2.11
CA GLY A 142 16.07 0.43 2.35
C GLY A 142 17.03 0.95 3.43
N VAL A 143 17.44 2.22 3.36
CA VAL A 143 18.28 2.85 4.38
C VAL A 143 17.59 2.84 5.74
N PHE A 144 16.32 3.23 5.82
CA PHE A 144 15.53 3.16 7.06
C PHE A 144 15.49 1.74 7.64
N SER A 145 15.37 0.73 6.78
CA SER A 145 15.32 -0.67 7.19
C SER A 145 16.65 -1.16 7.77
N VAL A 146 17.77 -0.63 7.28
CA VAL A 146 19.08 -0.89 7.91
C VAL A 146 19.20 -0.12 9.21
N LEU A 147 18.94 1.20 9.19
CA LEU A 147 19.10 2.09 10.34
C LEU A 147 18.30 1.62 11.56
N ARG A 148 17.06 1.13 11.39
CA ARG A 148 16.24 0.66 12.51
C ARG A 148 16.79 -0.57 13.24
N ASN A 149 17.75 -1.29 12.65
CA ASN A 149 18.36 -2.49 13.24
C ASN A 149 19.71 -2.19 13.91
N LEU A 150 20.15 -0.92 13.97
CA LEU A 150 21.42 -0.55 14.63
C LEU A 150 21.27 -0.56 16.17
N PRO A 151 22.21 -1.16 16.92
CA PRO A 151 22.09 -1.35 18.37
C PRO A 151 22.52 -0.14 19.20
N TRP A 152 22.82 1.01 18.60
CA TRP A 152 23.26 2.22 19.31
C TRP A 152 22.29 3.40 19.14
N ALA A 153 22.29 4.31 20.11
CA ALA A 153 21.46 5.52 20.07
C ALA A 153 21.85 6.41 18.88
N PRO A 154 20.90 7.11 18.23
CA PRO A 154 19.47 7.18 18.55
C PRO A 154 18.62 6.07 17.89
N PHE A 155 19.22 5.15 17.13
CA PHE A 155 18.51 4.17 16.30
C PHE A 155 17.78 3.10 17.09
N THR A 156 18.17 2.87 18.34
CA THR A 156 17.45 2.00 19.28
C THR A 156 16.00 2.43 19.50
N ALA A 157 15.66 3.71 19.30
CA ALA A 157 14.28 4.20 19.37
C ALA A 157 13.41 3.79 18.17
N LEU A 158 14.01 3.31 17.08
CA LEU A 158 13.31 2.84 15.86
C LEU A 158 13.12 1.32 15.84
N TYR A 159 13.71 0.60 16.79
CA TYR A 159 13.59 -0.85 16.92
C TYR A 159 12.32 -1.16 17.73
N ILE A 160 11.38 -1.91 17.15
CA ILE A 160 10.02 -2.12 17.71
C ILE A 160 9.79 -3.58 17.96
#